data_AF-A0A950AI47-F1
#
_entry.id   AF-A0A950AI47-F1
#
_cell.length_a   1.000
_cell.length_b   1.000
_cell.length_c   1.000
_cell.angle_alpha   90.00
_cell.angle_beta   90.00
_cell.angle_gamma   90.00
#
_symmetry.space_group_name_H-M   'P 1'
#
loop_
_entity.id
_entity.type
_entity.pdbx_description
1 polymer ?
#
loop_
_entity_poly.entity_id
_entity_poly.type
_entity_poly.pdbx_seq_one_letter_code
_entity_poly.pdbx_strand_id
1 'polypeptide(L)'
;MSQQLKEIETARERVVAIADPDRIERMIQLLAALVGVGVETATTLVHEVFSRRFRDRKALAGFVGMTGTPYDSGGSKREQGISRNGNPLVRRILMQLTWRWLIFQPQSALAQWFLARTQGAKGRMKKIMAVALARKLLVALWSYVEAGVVPEGARLAAA
;
A
#
# COMPACT_ATOMS: atom_id res chain seq x y z
N MET A 1 -3.94 26.77 15.08
CA MET A 1 -4.18 25.41 14.53
C MET A 1 -3.70 25.26 13.08
N SER A 2 -3.82 26.28 12.22
CA SER A 2 -3.33 26.25 10.82
C SER A 2 -1.80 26.26 10.67
N GLN A 3 -1.07 26.91 11.59
CA GLN A 3 0.40 27.00 11.54
C GLN A 3 1.07 25.65 11.78
N GLN A 4 0.62 24.91 12.81
CA GLN A 4 1.17 23.60 13.18
C GLN A 4 0.96 22.55 12.08
N LEU A 5 -0.17 22.60 11.36
CA LEU A 5 -0.42 21.70 10.23
C LEU A 5 0.55 21.98 9.08
N LYS A 6 0.71 23.25 8.71
CA LYS A 6 1.66 23.66 7.66
C LYS A 6 3.10 23.31 8.01
N GLU A 7 3.49 23.46 9.28
CA GLU A 7 4.83 23.08 9.75
C GLU A 7 5.08 21.57 9.59
N ILE A 8 4.10 20.73 9.93
CA ILE A 8 4.18 19.28 9.75
C ILE A 8 4.23 18.89 8.26
N GLU A 9 3.41 19.53 7.43
CA GLU A 9 3.41 19.30 5.97
C GLU A 9 4.76 19.68 5.35
N THR A 10 5.28 20.87 5.68
CA THR A 10 6.58 21.34 5.20
C THR A 10 7.71 20.42 5.68
N ALA A 11 7.65 19.94 6.93
CA ALA A 11 8.64 19.00 7.45
C ALA A 11 8.64 17.68 6.69
N ARG A 12 7.47 17.19 6.25
CA ARG A 12 7.35 15.96 5.45
C ARG A 12 7.88 16.15 4.03
N GLU A 13 7.58 17.28 3.38
CA GLU A 13 8.11 17.57 2.04
C GLU A 13 9.64 17.64 2.02
N ARG A 14 10.25 18.15 3.11
CA ARG A 14 11.71 18.18 3.25
C ARG A 14 12.36 16.80 3.21
N VAL A 15 11.67 15.74 3.65
CA VAL A 15 12.20 14.36 3.60
C VAL A 15 12.52 13.94 2.17
N VAL A 16 11.78 14.45 1.18
CA VAL A 16 12.03 14.14 -0.24
C VAL A 16 13.31 14.79 -0.77
N ALA A 17 13.75 15.89 -0.16
CA ALA A 17 14.91 16.67 -0.58
C ALA A 17 16.22 16.33 0.16
N ILE A 18 16.21 15.33 1.06
CA ILE A 18 17.40 14.93 1.81
C ILE A 18 18.39 14.23 0.88
N ALA A 19 19.60 14.80 0.77
CA ALA A 19 20.66 14.31 -0.13
C ALA A 19 21.32 13.01 0.35
N ASP A 20 21.46 12.80 1.66
CA ASP A 20 21.97 11.56 2.26
C ASP A 20 20.92 10.99 3.23
N PRO A 21 19.89 10.29 2.69
CA PRO A 21 18.79 9.83 3.49
C PRO A 21 19.14 8.56 4.26
N ASP A 22 18.67 8.49 5.51
CA ASP A 22 18.71 7.26 6.28
C ASP A 22 17.83 6.15 5.64
N ARG A 23 17.78 4.95 6.25
CA ARG A 23 16.96 3.86 5.70
C ARG A 23 15.49 4.27 5.57
N ILE A 24 14.91 4.93 6.57
CA ILE A 24 13.49 5.27 6.61
C ILE A 24 13.18 6.36 5.58
N GLU A 25 13.98 7.42 5.55
CA GLU A 25 13.86 8.53 4.62
C GLU A 25 13.98 8.05 3.18
N ARG A 26 14.92 7.14 2.90
CA ARG A 26 15.09 6.53 1.58
C ARG A 26 13.85 5.74 1.15
N MET A 27 13.24 4.98 2.05
CA MET A 27 11.98 4.29 1.76
C MET A 27 10.84 5.26 1.45
N ILE A 28 10.77 6.38 2.19
CA ILE A 28 9.77 7.43 1.95
C ILE A 28 9.99 8.07 0.57
N GLN A 29 11.23 8.43 0.24
CA GLN A 29 11.62 8.98 -1.06
C GLN A 29 11.27 8.04 -2.21
N LEU A 30 11.63 6.75 -2.09
CA LEU A 30 11.31 5.74 -3.11
C LEU A 30 9.81 5.68 -3.37
N LEU A 31 9.00 5.58 -2.31
CA LEU A 31 7.54 5.52 -2.45
C LEU A 31 6.96 6.81 -3.00
N ALA A 32 7.40 7.97 -2.52
CA ALA A 32 6.93 9.28 -2.98
C ALA A 32 7.30 9.54 -4.46
N ALA A 33 8.36 8.91 -4.97
CA ALA A 33 8.70 8.96 -6.39
C ALA A 33 7.69 8.22 -7.28
N LEU A 34 6.82 7.36 -6.77
CA LEU A 34 5.78 6.71 -7.59
C LEU A 34 4.64 7.69 -7.89
N VAL A 35 4.28 7.85 -9.17
CA VAL A 35 3.15 8.72 -9.55
C VAL A 35 1.88 8.24 -8.86
N GLY A 36 1.21 9.14 -8.14
CA GLY A 36 -0.03 8.84 -7.42
C GLY A 36 0.17 8.45 -5.94
N VAL A 37 1.41 8.27 -5.47
CA VAL A 37 1.76 8.12 -4.05
C VAL A 37 2.20 9.46 -3.50
N GLY A 38 1.46 10.00 -2.52
CA GLY A 38 1.85 11.26 -1.85
C GLY A 38 2.83 11.02 -0.71
N VAL A 39 3.61 12.05 -0.35
CA VAL A 39 4.59 12.00 0.74
C VAL A 39 3.95 11.53 2.06
N GLU A 40 2.80 12.08 2.43
CA GLU A 40 2.08 11.63 3.64
C GLU A 40 1.72 10.13 3.62
N THR A 41 1.28 9.63 2.47
CA THR A 41 0.95 8.20 2.30
C THR A 41 2.21 7.35 2.41
N ALA A 42 3.31 7.80 1.79
CA ALA A 42 4.61 7.15 1.87
C ALA A 42 5.13 7.12 3.33
N THR A 43 5.20 8.29 3.98
CA THR A 43 5.61 8.43 5.39
C THR A 43 4.80 7.52 6.29
N THR A 44 3.46 7.53 6.18
CA THR A 44 2.62 6.69 7.04
C THR A 44 2.87 5.20 6.79
N LEU A 45 2.96 4.76 5.53
CA LEU A 45 3.22 3.34 5.22
C LEU A 45 4.60 2.90 5.71
N VAL A 46 5.62 3.75 5.60
CA VAL A 46 6.97 3.43 6.07
C VAL A 46 6.99 3.34 7.59
N HIS A 47 6.53 4.35 8.31
CA HIS A 47 6.60 4.33 9.77
C HIS A 47 5.73 3.23 10.39
N GLU A 48 4.50 3.04 9.91
CA GLU A 48 3.56 2.07 10.48
C GLU A 48 3.86 0.63 10.05
N VAL A 49 4.44 0.43 8.87
CA VAL A 49 4.58 -0.91 8.27
C VAL A 49 6.04 -1.20 7.90
N PHE A 50 6.61 -0.51 6.92
CA PHE A 50 7.88 -0.94 6.29
C PHE A 50 9.16 -0.67 7.11
N SER A 51 9.05 0.13 8.17
CA SER A 51 10.10 0.28 9.17
C SER A 51 10.47 -1.06 9.81
N ARG A 52 9.48 -1.95 9.94
CA ARG A 52 9.61 -3.31 10.49
C ARG A 52 10.06 -4.29 9.42
N ARG A 53 10.85 -5.28 9.83
CA ARG A 53 11.20 -6.42 8.97
C ARG A 53 10.13 -7.49 9.01
N PHE A 54 9.82 -8.07 7.85
CA PHE A 54 8.90 -9.19 7.72
C PHE A 54 9.61 -10.38 7.07
N ARG A 55 9.33 -11.58 7.59
CA ARG A 55 9.89 -12.82 7.03
C ARG A 55 9.36 -13.14 5.62
N ASP A 56 8.10 -12.80 5.36
CA ASP A 56 7.44 -13.09 4.10
C ASP A 56 6.22 -12.17 3.86
N ARG A 57 5.70 -12.24 2.62
CA ARG A 57 4.51 -11.51 2.16
C ARG A 57 3.22 -11.86 2.95
N LYS A 58 3.14 -13.04 3.58
CA LYS A 58 1.96 -13.45 4.36
C LYS A 58 2.01 -12.77 5.73
N ALA A 59 3.18 -12.69 6.36
CA ALA A 59 3.40 -11.98 7.62
C ALA A 59 3.08 -10.48 7.47
N LEU A 60 3.55 -9.85 6.40
CA LEU A 60 3.21 -8.46 6.07
C LEU A 60 1.69 -8.25 5.93
N ALA A 61 1.03 -9.07 5.10
CA ALA A 61 -0.40 -8.95 4.88
C ALA A 61 -1.22 -9.23 6.15
N GLY A 62 -0.77 -10.17 6.99
CA GLY A 62 -1.38 -10.49 8.27
C GLY A 62 -1.26 -9.35 9.27
N PHE A 63 -0.08 -8.72 9.34
CA PHE A 63 0.17 -7.57 10.20
C PHE A 63 -0.74 -6.37 9.89
N VAL A 64 -0.95 -6.08 8.59
CA VAL A 64 -1.84 -4.98 8.17
C VAL A 64 -3.33 -5.34 8.28
N GLY A 65 -3.70 -6.60 8.53
CA GLY A 65 -5.10 -7.02 8.56
C GLY A 65 -5.71 -7.07 7.16
N MET A 66 -4.93 -7.53 6.18
CA MET A 66 -5.34 -7.72 4.77
C MET A 66 -5.37 -9.21 4.38
N THR A 67 -5.38 -10.10 5.37
CA THR A 67 -5.57 -11.54 5.20
C THR A 67 -7.02 -11.93 5.52
N GLY A 68 -7.52 -12.98 4.86
CA GLY A 68 -8.71 -13.66 5.35
C GLY A 68 -8.45 -14.25 6.74
N THR A 69 -9.50 -14.40 7.52
CA THR A 69 -9.51 -15.15 8.78
C THR A 69 -10.11 -16.52 8.47
N PRO A 70 -9.30 -17.53 8.12
CA PRO A 70 -9.81 -18.89 7.98
C PRO A 70 -10.22 -19.41 9.36
N TYR A 71 -11.47 -19.87 9.48
CA TYR A 71 -11.93 -20.64 10.63
C TYR A 71 -12.00 -22.10 10.21
N ASP A 72 -11.05 -22.89 10.72
CA ASP A 72 -10.89 -24.31 10.44
C ASP A 72 -10.79 -25.04 11.78
N SER A 73 -11.94 -25.43 12.34
CA SER A 73 -12.03 -26.24 13.55
C SER A 73 -12.67 -27.58 13.20
N GLY A 74 -11.84 -28.60 12.93
CA GLY A 74 -12.18 -30.02 13.06
C GLY A 74 -13.38 -30.55 12.27
N GLY A 75 -13.75 -29.95 11.13
CA GLY A 75 -14.82 -30.46 10.26
C GLY A 75 -15.53 -29.42 9.39
N SER A 76 -15.31 -28.13 9.64
CA SER A 76 -15.91 -27.04 8.86
C SER A 76 -14.87 -26.01 8.46
N LYS A 77 -14.72 -25.79 7.15
CA LYS A 77 -13.91 -24.72 6.57
C LYS A 77 -14.81 -23.53 6.26
N ARG A 78 -14.67 -22.45 7.03
CA ARG A 78 -15.41 -21.20 6.79
C ARG A 78 -14.46 -20.01 6.73
N GLU A 79 -14.53 -19.25 5.66
CA GLU A 79 -13.90 -17.93 5.58
C GLU A 79 -14.72 -16.92 6.40
N GLN A 80 -14.15 -16.35 7.45
CA GLN A 80 -14.81 -15.35 8.31
C GLN A 80 -14.64 -13.90 7.80
N GLY A 81 -14.11 -13.72 6.59
CA GLY A 81 -13.82 -12.41 6.02
C GLY A 81 -12.44 -11.90 6.40
N ILE A 82 -12.21 -10.59 6.26
CA ILE A 82 -10.89 -9.96 6.44
C ILE A 82 -10.59 -9.80 7.94
N SER A 83 -9.39 -10.20 8.37
CA SER A 83 -8.94 -9.97 9.74
C SER A 83 -8.90 -8.47 10.05
N ARG A 84 -9.62 -8.04 11.09
CA ARG A 84 -9.64 -6.63 11.53
C ARG A 84 -8.55 -6.31 12.56
N ASN A 85 -7.57 -7.20 12.68
CA ASN A 85 -6.55 -7.16 13.75
C ASN A 85 -5.36 -6.23 13.42
N GLY A 86 -5.34 -5.62 12.23
CA GLY A 86 -4.31 -4.65 11.83
C GLY A 86 -4.73 -3.20 12.04
N ASN A 87 -3.77 -2.27 11.97
CA ASN A 87 -4.02 -0.84 12.18
C ASN A 87 -5.11 -0.31 11.22
N PRO A 88 -6.27 0.18 11.73
CA PRO A 88 -7.35 0.70 10.91
C PRO A 88 -6.95 1.87 10.02
N LEU A 89 -5.99 2.70 10.48
CA LEU A 89 -5.44 3.82 9.72
C LEU A 89 -4.72 3.33 8.46
N VAL A 90 -3.83 2.35 8.62
CA VAL A 90 -3.09 1.75 7.50
C VAL A 90 -4.03 1.15 6.48
N ARG A 91 -5.07 0.42 6.93
CA ARG A 91 -6.09 -0.13 6.02
C ARG A 91 -6.84 0.95 5.25
N ARG A 92 -7.21 2.05 5.90
CA ARG A 92 -7.89 3.19 5.26
C ARG A 92 -7.00 3.83 4.19
N ILE A 93 -5.75 4.14 4.54
CA ILE A 93 -4.79 4.77 3.63
C ILE A 93 -4.47 3.83 2.46
N LEU A 94 -4.26 2.54 2.72
CA LEU A 94 -3.98 1.56 1.67
C LEU A 94 -5.15 1.44 0.69
N MET A 95 -6.41 1.49 1.17
CA MET A 95 -7.57 1.50 0.28
C MET A 95 -7.66 2.79 -0.54
N GLN A 96 -7.41 3.95 0.05
CA GLN A 96 -7.36 5.22 -0.69
C GLN A 96 -6.25 5.19 -1.76
N LEU A 97 -5.06 4.70 -1.39
CA LEU A 97 -3.95 4.52 -2.30
C LEU A 97 -4.30 3.55 -3.44
N THR A 98 -5.04 2.48 -3.15
CA THR A 98 -5.48 1.52 -4.17
C THR A 98 -6.33 2.18 -5.25
N TRP A 99 -7.27 3.05 -4.87
CA TRP A 99 -8.09 3.78 -5.84
C TRP A 99 -7.28 4.83 -6.60
N ARG A 100 -6.39 5.56 -5.91
CA ARG A 100 -5.45 6.49 -6.57
C ARG A 100 -4.55 5.76 -7.57
N TRP A 101 -4.07 4.58 -7.22
CA TRP A 101 -3.22 3.75 -8.08
C TRP A 101 -3.94 3.40 -9.39
N LEU A 102 -5.23 3.06 -9.34
CA LEU A 102 -6.00 2.78 -10.55
C LEU A 102 -6.15 3.99 -11.48
N ILE A 103 -6.18 5.21 -10.92
CA ILE A 103 -6.28 6.46 -11.70
C ILE A 103 -4.92 6.87 -12.27
N PHE A 104 -3.87 6.85 -11.44
CA PHE A 104 -2.57 7.39 -11.78
C PHE A 104 -1.61 6.37 -12.40
N GLN A 105 -1.86 5.07 -12.23
CA GLN A 105 -1.02 3.99 -12.76
C GLN A 105 -1.83 3.00 -13.61
N PRO A 106 -2.65 3.46 -14.59
CA PRO A 106 -3.56 2.59 -15.33
C PRO A 106 -2.84 1.51 -16.15
N GLN A 107 -1.59 1.78 -16.56
CA GLN A 107 -0.78 0.84 -17.33
C GLN A 107 0.05 -0.13 -16.46
N SER A 108 0.02 0.01 -15.14
CA SER A 108 0.70 -0.94 -14.27
C SER A 108 0.08 -2.33 -14.37
N ALA A 109 0.90 -3.38 -14.25
CA ALA A 109 0.42 -4.76 -14.31
C ALA A 109 -0.67 -5.02 -13.25
N LEU A 110 -0.57 -4.37 -12.07
CA LEU A 110 -1.57 -4.45 -11.02
C LEU A 110 -2.91 -3.80 -11.40
N ALA A 111 -2.89 -2.64 -12.06
CA ALA A 111 -4.11 -1.98 -12.53
C ALA A 111 -4.77 -2.79 -13.65
N GLN A 112 -3.98 -3.25 -14.63
CA GLN A 112 -4.47 -4.10 -15.72
C GLN A 112 -5.05 -5.42 -15.21
N TRP A 113 -4.39 -6.05 -14.23
CA TRP A 113 -4.88 -7.23 -13.54
C TRP A 113 -6.25 -7.02 -12.87
N PHE A 114 -6.45 -5.85 -12.23
CA PHE A 114 -7.72 -5.51 -11.59
C PHE A 114 -8.82 -5.27 -12.64
N LEU A 115 -8.52 -4.54 -13.71
CA LEU A 115 -9.46 -4.24 -14.79
C LEU A 115 -9.94 -5.52 -15.47
N ALA A 116 -9.02 -6.41 -15.85
CA ALA A 116 -9.34 -7.70 -16.47
C ALA A 116 -10.27 -8.56 -15.62
N ARG A 117 -10.14 -8.51 -14.29
CA ARG A 117 -10.96 -9.31 -13.35
C ARG A 117 -12.25 -8.64 -12.90
N THR A 118 -12.40 -7.35 -13.20
CA THR A 118 -13.60 -6.59 -12.83
C THR A 118 -14.45 -6.18 -14.03
N GLN A 119 -14.03 -6.53 -15.24
CA GLN A 119 -14.83 -6.43 -16.45
C GLN A 119 -16.14 -7.21 -16.26
N GLY A 120 -17.28 -6.52 -16.41
CA GLY A 120 -18.61 -7.11 -16.18
C GLY A 120 -18.97 -7.44 -14.72
N ALA A 121 -18.07 -7.20 -13.76
CA ALA A 121 -18.31 -7.54 -12.36
C ALA A 121 -19.28 -6.55 -11.67
N LYS A 122 -20.25 -7.09 -10.91
CA LYS A 122 -21.21 -6.29 -10.13
C LYS A 122 -20.67 -5.93 -8.74
N GLY A 123 -21.23 -4.87 -8.13
CA GLY A 123 -20.67 -4.10 -7.01
C GLY A 123 -19.91 -4.84 -5.90
N ARG A 124 -20.43 -5.95 -5.36
CA ARG A 124 -19.74 -6.72 -4.31
C ARG A 124 -18.41 -7.32 -4.79
N MET A 125 -18.39 -7.87 -6.00
CA MET A 125 -17.18 -8.47 -6.56
C MET A 125 -16.09 -7.42 -6.77
N LYS A 126 -16.44 -6.24 -7.28
CA LYS A 126 -15.47 -5.13 -7.44
C LYS A 126 -14.84 -4.72 -6.11
N LYS A 127 -15.62 -4.68 -5.02
CA LYS A 127 -15.09 -4.38 -3.66
C LYS A 127 -14.11 -5.47 -3.18
N ILE A 128 -14.44 -6.73 -3.38
CA ILE A 128 -13.54 -7.86 -3.04
C ILE A 128 -12.25 -7.76 -3.85
N MET A 129 -12.35 -7.49 -5.15
CA MET A 129 -11.20 -7.32 -6.03
C MET A 129 -10.33 -6.11 -5.65
N ALA A 130 -10.94 -5.02 -5.17
CA ALA A 130 -10.19 -3.86 -4.68
C ALA A 130 -9.38 -4.20 -3.42
N VAL A 131 -9.94 -5.00 -2.50
CA VAL A 131 -9.19 -5.51 -1.35
C VAL A 131 -8.03 -6.42 -1.79
N ALA A 132 -8.27 -7.29 -2.77
CA ALA A 132 -7.23 -8.16 -3.32
C ALA A 132 -6.12 -7.35 -4.01
N LEU A 133 -6.47 -6.29 -4.72
CA LEU A 133 -5.52 -5.34 -5.31
C LEU A 133 -4.71 -4.63 -4.22
N ALA A 134 -5.37 -4.11 -3.18
CA ALA A 134 -4.71 -3.45 -2.05
C ALA A 134 -3.65 -4.33 -1.40
N ARG A 135 -3.94 -5.63 -1.21
CA ARG A 135 -2.95 -6.60 -0.70
C ARG A 135 -1.78 -6.79 -1.67
N LYS A 136 -2.05 -6.93 -2.97
CA LYS A 136 -0.99 -7.08 -3.98
C LYS A 136 -0.11 -5.84 -4.04
N LEU A 137 -0.72 -4.66 -4.00
CA LEU A 137 -0.04 -3.38 -3.99
C LEU A 137 0.84 -3.25 -2.75
N LEU A 138 0.34 -3.57 -1.56
CA LEU A 138 1.15 -3.58 -0.32
C LEU A 138 2.43 -4.41 -0.46
N VAL A 139 2.32 -5.62 -1.02
CA VAL A 139 3.48 -6.52 -1.22
C VAL A 139 4.43 -5.96 -2.28
N ALA A 140 3.92 -5.38 -3.37
CA ALA A 140 4.75 -4.77 -4.41
C ALA A 140 5.52 -3.56 -3.88
N LEU A 141 4.85 -2.68 -3.12
CA LEU A 141 5.49 -1.52 -2.49
C LEU A 141 6.54 -1.95 -1.46
N TRP A 142 6.27 -3.00 -0.68
CA TRP A 142 7.26 -3.57 0.24
C TRP A 142 8.50 -4.10 -0.49
N SER A 143 8.29 -4.86 -1.58
CA SER A 143 9.40 -5.36 -2.42
C SER A 143 10.21 -4.22 -3.04
N TYR A 144 9.55 -3.14 -3.40
CA TYR A 144 10.20 -1.96 -3.98
C TYR A 144 11.09 -1.25 -2.95
N VAL A 145 10.61 -1.04 -1.72
CA VAL A 145 11.41 -0.35 -0.70
C VAL A 145 12.52 -1.20 -0.09
N GLU A 146 12.37 -2.53 -0.07
CA GLU A 146 13.39 -3.45 0.47
C GLU A 146 14.43 -3.86 -0.59
N ALA A 147 14.03 -4.07 -1.84
CA ALA A 147 14.88 -4.64 -2.88
C ALA A 147 15.03 -3.76 -4.14
N GLY A 148 14.43 -2.57 -4.16
CA GLY A 148 14.49 -1.66 -5.32
C GLY A 148 13.67 -2.12 -6.53
N VAL A 149 12.88 -3.20 -6.41
CA VAL A 149 12.09 -3.76 -7.51
C VAL A 149 10.85 -2.90 -7.75
N VAL A 150 10.92 -2.03 -8.76
CA VAL A 150 9.79 -1.18 -9.17
C VAL A 150 8.60 -2.07 -9.59
N PRO A 151 7.36 -1.81 -9.10
CA PRO A 151 6.21 -2.56 -9.55
C PRO A 151 6.05 -2.47 -11.07
N GLU A 152 5.80 -3.61 -11.72
CA GLU A 152 5.78 -3.70 -13.18
C GLU A 152 4.78 -2.71 -13.82
N GLY A 153 5.29 -1.91 -14.77
CA GLY A 153 4.53 -0.86 -15.45
C GLY A 153 4.17 0.35 -14.59
N ALA A 154 4.71 0.46 -13.36
CA ALA A 154 4.56 1.66 -12.55
C ALA A 154 5.46 2.79 -13.07
N ARG A 155 4.87 3.99 -13.13
CA ARG A 155 5.57 5.22 -13.51
C ARG A 155 6.15 5.90 -12.28
N LEU A 156 7.38 6.37 -12.39
CA LEU A 156 7.98 7.29 -11.45
C LEU A 156 7.70 8.73 -11.89
N ALA A 157 7.46 9.63 -10.95
CA ALA A 157 7.47 11.05 -11.19
C ALA A 157 8.91 11.40 -11.61
N ALA A 158 9.05 12.06 -12.76
CA ALA A 158 10.36 12.58 -13.16
C ALA A 158 10.85 13.54 -12.06
N ALA A 159 12.11 13.37 -11.66
CA ALA A 159 12.81 14.27 -10.74
C ALA A 159 12.92 15.67 -11.33
#